data_AF-A0A2E3A3U6-F1
#
_entry.id   AF-A0A2E3A3U6-F1
#
_cell.length_a   1.000
_cell.length_b   1.000
_cell.length_c   1.000
_cell.angle_alpha   90.00
_cell.angle_beta   90.00
_cell.angle_gamma   90.00
#
_symmetry.space_group_name_H-M   'P 1'
#
loop_
_entity.id
_entity.type
_entity.pdbx_description
1 polymer ?
#
loop_
_entity_poly.entity_id
_entity_poly.type
_entity_poly.pdbx_seq_one_letter_code
_entity_poly.pdbx_strand_id
1 'polypeptide(L)'
;MTNPENEIDFETSPGGEPLDETDVSLRAYLAKRSAEHLEQYSRKWSDEKVIEWDGNFRNDGNLMLVCCERDVDIEEFRRVLEEHLELRGLEPSA
;
A
#
# COMPACT_ATOMS: atom_id res chain seq x y z
N MET A 1 -15.64 -2.18 -29.43
CA MET A 1 -14.26 -1.88 -28.99
C MET A 1 -14.28 -2.03 -27.49
N THR A 2 -13.83 -3.18 -26.99
CA THR A 2 -13.90 -3.51 -25.57
C THR A 2 -12.50 -3.89 -25.14
N ASN A 3 -11.79 -2.95 -24.52
CA ASN A 3 -10.59 -3.23 -23.74
C ASN A 3 -10.89 -2.71 -22.33
N PRO A 4 -11.33 -3.55 -21.39
CA PRO A 4 -11.41 -3.20 -19.99
C PRO A 4 -10.02 -3.46 -19.40
N GLU A 5 -9.03 -2.62 -19.76
CA GLU A 5 -7.72 -2.69 -19.15
C GLU A 5 -7.81 -2.06 -17.77
N ASN A 6 -8.30 -2.84 -16.81
CA ASN A 6 -7.92 -2.83 -15.40
C ASN A 6 -7.44 -1.46 -14.85
N GLU A 7 -8.29 -0.44 -14.97
CA GLU A 7 -8.14 0.84 -14.30
C GLU A 7 -8.37 0.59 -12.82
N ILE A 8 -7.30 0.19 -12.12
CA ILE A 8 -7.27 0.36 -10.68
C ILE A 8 -7.30 1.87 -10.49
N ASP A 9 -8.45 2.38 -10.07
CA ASP A 9 -8.63 3.78 -9.75
C ASP A 9 -7.79 4.09 -8.50
N PHE A 10 -6.65 4.74 -8.73
CA PHE A 10 -5.71 5.11 -7.68
C PHE A 10 -6.06 6.46 -7.03
N GLU A 11 -7.06 7.17 -7.57
CA GLU A 11 -7.47 8.52 -7.17
C GLU A 11 -8.68 8.51 -6.21
N THR A 12 -9.36 7.36 -6.09
CA THR A 12 -10.55 7.19 -5.25
C THR A 12 -10.44 5.91 -4.41
N SER A 13 -10.84 5.99 -3.13
CA SER A 13 -10.93 4.79 -2.30
C SER A 13 -12.03 3.85 -2.83
N PRO A 14 -11.94 2.51 -2.66
CA PRO A 14 -13.07 1.60 -2.95
C PRO A 14 -14.37 1.98 -2.23
N GLY A 15 -14.30 2.80 -1.17
CA GLY A 15 -15.44 3.39 -0.47
C GLY A 15 -15.98 4.71 -1.03
N GLY A 16 -15.39 5.28 -2.08
CA GLY A 16 -15.77 6.58 -2.64
C GLY A 16 -15.32 7.80 -1.82
N GLU A 17 -14.42 7.59 -0.86
CA GLU A 17 -13.81 8.68 -0.08
C GLU A 17 -12.68 9.34 -0.89
N PRO A 18 -12.58 10.68 -0.86
CA PRO A 18 -11.47 11.39 -1.50
C PRO A 18 -10.16 10.98 -0.81
N LEU A 19 -9.21 10.51 -1.61
CA LEU A 19 -7.87 10.20 -1.14
C LEU A 19 -7.06 11.49 -1.02
N ASP A 20 -6.27 11.56 0.03
CA ASP A 20 -5.27 12.60 0.26
C ASP A 20 -4.09 12.41 -0.71
N GLU A 21 -3.25 13.43 -0.95
CA GLU A 21 -2.10 13.28 -1.85
C GLU A 21 -1.13 12.19 -1.34
N THR A 22 -1.10 12.01 -0.02
CA THR A 22 -0.35 10.95 0.68
C THR A 22 -0.87 9.55 0.31
N ASP A 23 -2.18 9.34 0.35
CA ASP A 23 -2.81 8.06 0.01
C ASP A 23 -2.56 7.66 -1.44
N VAL A 24 -2.72 8.60 -2.37
CA VAL A 24 -2.48 8.36 -3.80
C VAL A 24 -1.02 7.98 -4.02
N SER A 25 -0.10 8.71 -3.40
CA SER A 25 1.33 8.43 -3.50
C SER A 25 1.68 7.06 -2.89
N LEU A 26 1.06 6.68 -1.78
CA LEU A 26 1.27 5.39 -1.12
C LEU A 26 0.79 4.23 -2.00
N ARG A 27 -0.41 4.35 -2.58
CA ARG A 27 -0.93 3.36 -3.52
C ARG A 27 -0.06 3.25 -4.77
N ALA A 28 0.45 4.37 -5.29
CA ALA A 28 1.39 4.36 -6.40
C ALA A 28 2.73 3.70 -6.04
N TYR A 29 3.21 3.86 -4.80
CA TYR A 29 4.38 3.17 -4.29
C TYR A 29 4.16 1.65 -4.21
N LEU A 30 3.01 1.22 -3.68
CA LEU A 30 2.64 -0.19 -3.62
C LEU A 30 2.41 -0.80 -5.01
N ALA A 31 1.80 -0.05 -5.94
CA ALA A 31 1.58 -0.49 -7.31
C ALA A 31 2.89 -0.76 -8.06
N LYS A 32 3.97 -0.04 -7.72
CA LYS A 32 5.33 -0.29 -8.24
C LYS A 32 5.98 -1.54 -7.66
N ARG A 33 5.46 -2.10 -6.55
CA ARG A 33 5.97 -3.35 -5.98
C ARG A 33 5.43 -4.55 -6.76
N SER A 34 6.31 -5.53 -6.99
CA SER A 34 5.95 -6.79 -7.65
C SER A 34 4.94 -7.57 -6.80
N ALA A 35 4.01 -8.29 -7.45
CA ALA A 35 3.06 -9.17 -6.77
C ALA A 35 3.77 -10.16 -5.84
N GLU A 36 4.88 -10.78 -6.29
CA GLU A 36 5.69 -11.70 -5.47
C GLU A 36 6.22 -11.08 -4.17
N HIS A 37 6.46 -9.77 -4.16
CA HIS A 37 6.86 -9.07 -2.95
C HIS A 37 5.65 -8.94 -2.03
N LEU A 38 4.54 -8.43 -2.56
CA LEU A 38 3.29 -8.21 -1.83
C LEU A 38 2.67 -9.51 -1.28
N GLU A 39 2.83 -10.64 -1.96
CA GLU A 39 2.34 -11.96 -1.50
C GLU A 39 3.11 -12.50 -0.28
N GLN A 40 4.34 -12.02 -0.05
CA GLN A 40 5.12 -12.37 1.15
C GLN A 40 4.58 -11.67 2.39
N TYR A 41 3.88 -10.53 2.22
CA TYR A 41 3.28 -9.83 3.35
C TYR A 41 2.31 -10.76 4.09
N SER A 42 2.43 -10.77 5.42
CA SER A 42 1.52 -11.48 6.30
C SER A 42 0.88 -10.54 7.31
N ARG A 43 -0.44 -10.61 7.43
CA ARG A 43 -1.23 -9.86 8.42
C ARG A 43 -0.80 -10.15 9.86
N LYS A 44 -0.16 -11.30 10.11
CA LYS A 44 0.32 -11.71 11.43
C LYS A 44 1.70 -11.13 11.78
N TRP A 45 2.36 -10.45 10.86
CA TRP A 45 3.64 -9.84 11.15
C TRP A 45 3.50 -8.68 12.12
N SER A 46 4.45 -8.56 13.04
CA SER A 46 4.61 -7.39 13.89
C SER A 46 5.02 -6.19 13.05
N ASP A 47 4.76 -4.99 13.56
CA ASP A 47 5.10 -3.73 12.89
C ASP A 47 6.59 -3.65 12.53
N GLU A 48 7.47 -4.03 13.46
CA GLU A 48 8.91 -4.14 13.23
C GLU A 48 9.26 -5.05 12.06
N LYS A 49 8.55 -6.18 11.92
CA LYS A 49 8.79 -7.15 10.86
C LYS A 49 8.36 -6.61 9.49
N VAL A 50 7.26 -5.87 9.44
CA VAL A 50 6.78 -5.20 8.23
C VAL A 50 7.75 -4.08 7.83
N ILE A 51 8.24 -3.31 8.81
CA ILE A 51 9.26 -2.27 8.61
C ILE A 51 10.54 -2.86 8.00
N GLU A 52 11.06 -3.96 8.58
CA GLU A 52 12.23 -4.64 8.04
C GLU A 52 12.00 -5.23 6.64
N TRP A 53 10.80 -5.77 6.38
CA TRP A 53 10.44 -6.36 5.10
C TRP A 53 10.33 -5.33 3.98
N ASP A 54 9.65 -4.21 4.25
CA ASP A 54 9.50 -3.14 3.28
C ASP A 54 10.84 -2.42 3.05
N GLY A 55 11.64 -2.26 4.11
CA GLY A 55 13.00 -1.71 4.07
C GLY A 55 13.06 -0.23 3.68
N ASN A 56 11.90 0.44 3.52
CA ASN A 56 11.79 1.84 3.16
C ASN A 56 11.27 2.70 4.34
N PHE A 57 11.08 2.12 5.52
CA PHE A 57 10.74 2.87 6.73
C PHE A 57 11.97 3.60 7.32
N ARG A 58 11.72 4.76 7.91
CA ARG A 58 12.70 5.58 8.65
C ARG A 58 12.89 5.04 10.06
N ASN A 59 13.96 5.49 10.72
CA ASN A 59 14.22 5.20 12.14
C ASN A 59 13.11 5.73 13.08
N ASP A 60 12.32 6.69 12.62
CA ASP A 60 11.17 7.25 13.35
C ASP A 60 9.89 6.40 13.23
N GLY A 61 9.93 5.28 12.49
CA GLY A 61 8.76 4.39 12.31
C GLY A 61 7.82 4.77 11.16
N ASN A 62 8.16 5.83 10.42
CA ASN A 62 7.38 6.32 9.27
C ASN A 62 7.97 5.89 7.94
N LEU A 63 7.11 5.63 6.95
CA LEU A 63 7.52 5.25 5.60
C LEU A 63 8.23 6.41 4.88
N MET A 64 9.37 6.15 4.23
CA MET A 64 9.98 7.11 3.30
C MET A 64 9.19 7.20 2.01
N LEU A 65 8.13 7.99 2.02
CA LEU A 65 7.45 8.37 0.81
C LEU A 65 7.92 9.75 0.33
N VAL A 66 8.10 9.89 -0.98
CA VAL A 66 8.53 11.14 -1.63
C VAL A 66 7.29 11.85 -2.16
N CYS A 67 7.16 13.15 -1.86
CA CYS A 67 5.97 13.97 -2.14
C CYS A 67 4.71 13.50 -1.39
N CYS A 68 4.75 13.59 -0.05
CA CYS A 68 3.55 13.49 0.78
C CYS A 68 3.40 14.72 1.64
N GLU A 69 2.14 15.08 1.89
CA GLU A 69 1.77 16.16 2.80
C GLU A 69 1.89 15.73 4.27
N ARG A 70 1.86 14.42 4.55
CA ARG A 70 1.96 13.83 5.88
C ARG A 70 2.90 12.62 5.89
N ASP A 71 3.47 12.32 7.06
CA ASP A 71 4.18 11.08 7.29
C ASP A 71 3.18 9.92 7.41
N VAL A 72 3.55 8.75 6.88
CA VAL A 72 2.74 7.53 6.93
C VAL A 72 3.29 6.60 7.99
N ASP A 73 2.53 6.42 9.06
CA ASP A 73 2.82 5.45 10.11
C ASP A 73 2.57 4.01 9.62
N ILE A 74 3.14 3.04 10.34
CA ILE A 74 2.99 1.63 10.02
C ILE A 74 1.53 1.16 10.02
N GLU A 75 0.68 1.71 10.87
CA GLU A 75 -0.75 1.36 10.93
C GLU A 75 -1.47 1.78 9.63
N GLU A 76 -1.22 2.99 9.14
CA GLU A 76 -1.79 3.51 7.90
C GLU A 76 -1.24 2.74 6.69
N PHE A 77 0.06 2.47 6.67
CA PHE A 77 0.69 1.63 5.65
C PHE A 77 0.03 0.26 5.52
N ARG A 78 -0.19 -0.43 6.65
CA ARG A 78 -0.82 -1.76 6.66
C ARG A 78 -2.24 -1.71 6.13
N ARG A 79 -3.02 -0.72 6.57
CA ARG A 79 -4.40 -0.53 6.10
C ARG A 79 -4.46 -0.38 4.58
N VAL A 80 -3.66 0.54 4.02
CA VAL A 80 -3.66 0.80 2.58
C VAL A 80 -3.06 -0.38 1.79
N LEU A 81 -2.08 -1.08 2.35
CA LEU A 81 -1.52 -2.30 1.77
C LEU A 81 -2.58 -3.40 1.67
N GLU A 82 -3.35 -3.63 2.73
CA GLU A 82 -4.43 -4.61 2.74
C GLU A 82 -5.51 -4.24 1.72
N GLU A 83 -5.94 -2.97 1.68
CA GLU A 83 -6.88 -2.49 0.66
C GLU A 83 -6.32 -2.69 -0.76
N HIS A 84 -5.03 -2.41 -0.99
CA HIS A 84 -4.39 -2.61 -2.29
C HIS A 84 -4.33 -4.09 -2.70
N LEU A 85 -4.06 -4.98 -1.74
CA LEU A 85 -4.06 -6.44 -1.94
C LEU A 85 -5.47 -6.93 -2.30
N GLU A 86 -6.50 -6.48 -1.58
CA GLU A 86 -7.90 -6.80 -1.86
C GLU A 86 -8.33 -6.31 -3.25
N LEU A 87 -7.96 -5.09 -3.62
CA LEU A 87 -8.21 -4.53 -4.96
C LEU A 87 -7.52 -5.34 -6.06
N ARG A 88 -6.32 -5.89 -5.79
CA ARG A 88 -5.57 -6.74 -6.71
C ARG A 88 -6.04 -8.20 -6.71
N GLY A 89 -6.92 -8.59 -5.79
CA GLY A 89 -7.32 -9.98 -5.59
C GLY A 89 -6.16 -10.88 -5.13
N LEU A 90 -5.14 -10.31 -4.48
CA LEU A 90 -4.01 -11.04 -3.92
C LEU A 90 -4.32 -11.39 -2.46
N GLU A 91 -4.26 -12.68 -2.14
CA GLU A 91 -4.44 -13.17 -0.76
C GLU A 91 -3.08 -13.07 -0.04
N PRO A 92 -2.93 -12.23 1.01
CA PRO A 92 -1.70 -12.20 1.79
C PRO A 92 -1.44 -13.56 2.44
N SER A 93 -0.18 -13.98 2.52
CA SER A 93 0.18 -15.25 3.18
C SER A 93 -0.26 -15.26 4.65
N ALA A 94 -1.13 -16.20 5.00
CA ALA A 94 -1.76 -16.33 6.31
C ALA A 94 -0.82 -16.77 7.44
#